data_AF-A0A514XHC4-F1
#
_entry.id   AF-A0A514XHC4-F1
#
_cell.length_a   1.000
_cell.length_b   1.000
_cell.length_c   1.000
_cell.angle_alpha   90.00
_cell.angle_beta   90.00
_cell.angle_gamma   90.00
#
_symmetry.space_group_name_H-M   'P 1'
#
loop_
_entity.id
_entity.type
_entity.pdbx_description
1 polymer ?
#
loop_
_entity_poly.entity_id
_entity_poly.type
_entity_poly.pdbx_seq_one_letter_code
_entity_poly.pdbx_strand_id
1 'polypeptide(L)'
;MNLNGISNSELVGRLEKLAQSERKLTHVILCHINEMESRRLYAELGFDSMFRYLTTHLKYSEDAAYRRLSAARLLKKSPEVAERLEDGRLTLTQLTQVQSALRQEIRKTGEDSKSLSAIVPKILEKIEHKSSFETKKTLAQEFNLPIATSETVTPQRDDSVRLEVTLSTEQLKTLETARDLMSHVLPDGNWAELLTLLAQKQIQKILGEEESSKFNIRPVTLNKEQGPKNTFKNPSTETKPLRTEPKKTGTKKSMQSFLVAQKRGHIKVTSKRKLLLSAGYCCEYEHPISGAKCGSKFQLQFDHIRPIALGGSNEQKNLRVLCRTHNLSEASRMGLKMLR
;
A
#
# COMPACT_ATOMS: atom_id res chain seq x y z
N MET A 1 10.37 -30.26 -16.47
CA MET A 1 9.67 -30.33 -17.78
C MET A 1 10.72 -30.25 -18.87
N ASN A 2 10.72 -31.17 -19.83
CA ASN A 2 11.58 -31.11 -21.01
C ASN A 2 10.75 -30.59 -22.20
N LEU A 3 11.19 -29.51 -22.84
CA LEU A 3 10.49 -28.84 -23.95
C LEU A 3 11.26 -28.96 -25.28
N ASN A 4 12.33 -29.77 -25.33
CA ASN A 4 13.23 -29.82 -26.49
C ASN A 4 12.63 -30.51 -27.73
N GLY A 5 11.48 -31.17 -27.61
CA GLY A 5 10.83 -31.93 -28.68
C GLY A 5 9.60 -31.27 -29.31
N ILE A 6 9.27 -30.03 -28.94
CA ILE A 6 8.09 -29.32 -29.49
C ILE A 6 8.52 -28.24 -30.50
N SER A 7 7.70 -28.04 -31.52
CA SER A 7 7.92 -26.99 -32.52
C SER A 7 7.76 -25.58 -31.93
N ASN A 8 8.40 -24.57 -32.53
CA ASN A 8 8.29 -23.18 -32.08
C ASN A 8 6.83 -22.69 -32.04
N SER A 9 6.02 -23.00 -33.06
CA SER A 9 4.60 -22.62 -33.12
C SER A 9 3.79 -23.30 -32.02
N GLU A 10 4.08 -24.56 -31.73
CA GLU A 10 3.42 -25.28 -30.64
C GLU A 10 3.82 -24.74 -29.27
N LEU A 11 5.09 -24.39 -29.08
CA LEU A 11 5.58 -23.78 -27.84
C LEU A 11 4.88 -22.44 -27.57
N VAL A 12 4.78 -21.58 -28.58
CA VAL A 12 4.07 -20.28 -28.47
C VAL A 12 2.60 -20.50 -28.11
N GLY A 13 1.89 -21.35 -28.86
CA GLY A 13 0.47 -21.60 -28.59
C GLY A 13 0.21 -22.26 -27.23
N ARG A 14 1.12 -23.10 -26.74
CA ARG A 14 1.05 -23.66 -25.37
C ARG A 14 1.25 -22.57 -24.31
N LEU A 15 2.23 -21.69 -24.50
CA LEU A 15 2.51 -20.60 -23.56
C LEU A 15 1.35 -19.61 -23.47
N GLU A 16 0.75 -19.22 -24.59
CA GLU A 16 -0.42 -18.33 -24.64
C GLU A 16 -1.62 -18.92 -23.89
N LYS A 17 -1.90 -20.21 -24.09
CA LYS A 17 -2.97 -20.93 -23.36
C LYS A 17 -2.69 -20.95 -21.86
N LEU A 18 -1.44 -21.25 -21.45
CA LEU A 18 -1.06 -21.24 -20.04
C LEU A 18 -1.22 -19.83 -19.42
N ALA A 19 -0.83 -18.78 -20.13
CA ALA A 19 -1.01 -17.40 -19.67
C ALA A 19 -2.50 -17.01 -19.55
N GLN A 20 -3.36 -17.51 -20.43
CA GLN A 20 -4.81 -17.33 -20.30
C GLN A 20 -5.37 -18.10 -19.09
N SER A 21 -4.96 -19.35 -18.91
CA SER A 21 -5.34 -20.15 -17.73
C SER A 21 -4.85 -19.51 -16.42
N GLU A 22 -3.66 -18.93 -16.40
CA GLU A 22 -3.12 -18.20 -15.25
C GLU A 22 -4.00 -17.00 -14.89
N ARG A 23 -4.44 -16.22 -15.88
CA ARG A 23 -5.33 -15.06 -15.66
C ARG A 23 -6.68 -15.48 -15.09
N LYS A 24 -7.29 -16.55 -15.62
CA LYS A 24 -8.52 -17.15 -15.09
C LYS A 24 -8.35 -17.65 -13.65
N LEU A 25 -7.26 -18.38 -13.38
CA LEU A 25 -6.96 -18.84 -12.03
C LEU A 25 -6.73 -17.66 -11.08
N THR A 26 -6.06 -16.61 -11.55
CA THR A 26 -5.88 -15.38 -10.78
C THR A 26 -7.22 -14.75 -10.42
N HIS A 27 -8.14 -14.60 -11.38
CA HIS A 27 -9.50 -14.12 -11.10
C HIS A 27 -10.19 -14.96 -10.01
N VAL A 28 -10.16 -16.28 -10.12
CA VAL A 28 -10.73 -17.20 -9.11
C VAL A 28 -10.08 -16.99 -7.74
N ILE A 29 -8.76 -16.83 -7.67
CA ILE A 29 -8.05 -16.52 -6.43
C ILE A 29 -8.55 -15.19 -5.83
N LEU A 30 -8.75 -14.15 -6.64
CA LEU A 30 -9.27 -12.86 -6.15
C LEU A 30 -10.67 -12.99 -5.54
N CYS A 31 -11.54 -13.78 -6.16
CA CYS A 31 -12.88 -14.09 -5.63
C CYS A 31 -12.80 -14.78 -4.26
N HIS A 32 -11.91 -15.77 -4.11
CA HIS A 32 -11.70 -16.45 -2.82
C HIS A 32 -11.12 -15.49 -1.77
N ILE A 33 -10.16 -14.64 -2.13
CA ILE A 33 -9.62 -13.62 -1.22
C ILE A 33 -10.75 -12.70 -0.72
N ASN A 34 -11.65 -12.27 -1.60
CA ASN A 34 -12.80 -11.45 -1.22
C ASN A 34 -13.75 -12.17 -0.27
N GLU A 35 -14.02 -13.45 -0.50
CA GLU A 35 -14.91 -14.23 0.36
C GLU A 35 -14.28 -14.49 1.73
N MET A 36 -13.00 -14.86 1.75
CA MET A 36 -12.22 -15.01 2.98
C MET A 36 -12.16 -13.71 3.79
N GLU A 37 -11.99 -12.55 3.13
CA GLU A 37 -12.00 -11.25 3.79
C GLU A 37 -13.39 -10.89 4.31
N SER A 38 -14.46 -11.21 3.57
CA SER A 38 -15.84 -10.91 3.93
C SER A 38 -16.31 -11.70 5.15
N ARG A 39 -15.96 -12.99 5.20
CA ARG A 39 -16.22 -13.88 6.34
C ARG A 39 -15.22 -13.72 7.47
N ARG A 40 -14.10 -13.01 7.25
CA ARG A 40 -12.97 -12.88 8.17
C ARG A 40 -12.35 -14.22 8.60
N LEU A 41 -12.35 -15.22 7.72
CA LEU A 41 -11.77 -16.54 7.98
C LEU A 41 -10.28 -16.45 8.33
N TYR A 42 -9.56 -15.45 7.82
CA TYR A 42 -8.16 -15.22 8.20
C TYR A 42 -8.01 -14.95 9.72
N ALA A 43 -8.98 -14.30 10.36
CA ALA A 43 -8.97 -14.05 11.81
C ALA A 43 -9.29 -15.33 12.59
N GLU A 44 -10.26 -16.10 12.10
CA GLU A 44 -10.55 -17.49 12.55
C GLU A 44 -9.43 -18.48 12.21
N LEU A 45 -8.33 -18.07 11.60
CA LEU A 45 -7.15 -18.91 11.42
C LEU A 45 -5.96 -18.37 12.23
N GLY A 46 -6.19 -17.34 13.06
CA GLY A 46 -5.19 -16.73 13.95
C GLY A 46 -4.37 -15.61 13.31
N PHE A 47 -4.71 -15.15 12.10
CA PHE A 47 -3.98 -14.07 11.42
C PHE A 47 -4.60 -12.70 11.73
N ASP A 48 -3.75 -11.70 11.95
CA ASP A 48 -4.18 -10.34 12.29
C ASP A 48 -4.77 -9.54 11.11
N SER A 49 -4.60 -10.04 9.88
CA SER A 49 -5.08 -9.44 8.65
C SER A 49 -5.07 -10.42 7.48
N MET A 50 -5.91 -10.16 6.47
CA MET A 50 -5.89 -10.92 5.23
C MET A 50 -4.51 -10.85 4.54
N PHE A 51 -3.83 -9.70 4.63
CA PHE A 51 -2.48 -9.55 4.10
C PHE A 51 -1.47 -10.47 4.80
N ARG A 52 -1.54 -10.58 6.12
CA ARG A 52 -0.67 -11.50 6.87
C ARG A 52 -0.94 -12.94 6.48
N TYR A 53 -2.20 -13.35 6.36
CA TYR A 53 -2.57 -14.67 5.86
C TYR A 53 -1.97 -14.96 4.47
N LEU A 54 -2.10 -14.03 3.52
CA LEU A 54 -1.53 -14.21 2.16
C LEU A 54 0.00 -14.36 2.18
N THR A 55 0.69 -13.62 3.02
CA THR A 55 2.17 -13.60 3.07
C THR A 55 2.75 -14.76 3.86
N THR A 56 2.18 -15.10 5.02
CA THR A 56 2.74 -16.13 5.91
C THR A 56 2.22 -17.52 5.63
N HIS A 57 0.92 -17.66 5.31
CA HIS A 57 0.29 -18.95 5.09
C HIS A 57 0.34 -19.34 3.62
N LEU A 58 -0.13 -18.46 2.72
CA LEU A 58 -0.08 -18.73 1.26
C LEU A 58 1.27 -18.40 0.61
N LYS A 59 2.25 -17.93 1.39
CA LYS A 59 3.65 -17.70 0.96
C LYS A 59 3.82 -16.73 -0.22
N TYR A 60 2.86 -15.85 -0.45
CA TYR A 60 3.06 -14.76 -1.40
C TYR A 60 4.13 -13.79 -0.89
N SER A 61 4.94 -13.25 -1.81
CA SER A 61 5.73 -12.06 -1.49
C SER A 61 4.80 -10.89 -1.11
N GLU A 62 5.32 -9.93 -0.35
CA GLU A 62 4.52 -8.77 0.08
C GLU A 62 3.90 -8.03 -1.11
N ASP A 63 4.65 -7.82 -2.19
CA ASP A 63 4.16 -7.18 -3.41
C ASP A 63 3.10 -8.02 -4.13
N ALA A 64 3.26 -9.35 -4.16
CA ALA A 64 2.29 -10.26 -4.76
C ALA A 64 0.99 -10.31 -3.95
N ALA A 65 1.08 -10.32 -2.62
CA ALA A 65 -0.05 -10.28 -1.71
C ALA A 65 -0.77 -8.93 -1.78
N TYR A 66 -0.02 -7.82 -1.80
CA TYR A 66 -0.58 -6.47 -1.88
C TYR A 66 -1.36 -6.26 -3.17
N ARG A 67 -0.80 -6.68 -4.31
CA ARG A 67 -1.47 -6.58 -5.62
C ARG A 67 -2.77 -7.40 -5.65
N ARG A 68 -2.72 -8.65 -5.19
CA ARG A 68 -3.92 -9.52 -5.13
C ARG A 68 -4.98 -8.97 -4.19
N LEU A 69 -4.61 -8.57 -2.98
CA LEU A 69 -5.57 -8.01 -2.01
C LEU A 69 -6.18 -6.69 -2.50
N SER A 70 -5.38 -5.84 -3.16
CA SER A 70 -5.87 -4.58 -3.72
C SER A 70 -6.79 -4.82 -4.91
N ALA A 71 -6.42 -5.71 -5.83
CA ALA A 71 -7.25 -6.09 -6.97
C ALA A 71 -8.55 -6.78 -6.53
N ALA A 72 -8.51 -7.68 -5.55
CA ALA A 72 -9.70 -8.34 -5.00
C ALA A 72 -10.69 -7.29 -4.45
N ARG A 73 -10.21 -6.35 -3.64
CA ARG A 73 -11.06 -5.28 -3.09
C ARG A 73 -11.67 -4.38 -4.16
N LEU A 74 -10.97 -4.14 -5.27
CA LEU A 74 -11.50 -3.41 -6.42
C LEU A 74 -12.57 -4.23 -7.15
N LEU A 75 -12.28 -5.50 -7.41
CA LEU A 75 -13.19 -6.47 -8.03
C LEU A 75 -14.53 -6.58 -7.26
N LYS A 76 -14.49 -6.53 -5.92
CA LYS A 76 -15.70 -6.53 -5.08
C LYS A 76 -16.60 -5.30 -5.32
N LYS A 77 -16.01 -4.16 -5.68
CA LYS A 77 -16.74 -2.91 -5.94
C LYS A 77 -17.18 -2.78 -7.39
N SER A 78 -16.38 -3.32 -8.32
CA SER A 78 -16.62 -3.29 -9.76
C SER A 78 -16.40 -4.70 -10.33
N PRO A 79 -17.46 -5.53 -10.41
CA PRO A 79 -17.37 -6.90 -10.92
C PRO A 79 -16.93 -7.00 -12.39
N GLU A 80 -17.15 -5.95 -13.19
CA GLU A 80 -16.74 -5.85 -14.60
C GLU A 80 -15.22 -6.02 -14.82
N VAL A 81 -14.41 -5.84 -13.78
CA VAL A 81 -12.97 -6.10 -13.79
C VAL A 81 -12.65 -7.57 -14.08
N ALA A 82 -13.57 -8.51 -13.76
CA ALA A 82 -13.37 -9.94 -13.93
C ALA A 82 -13.01 -10.31 -15.38
N GLU A 83 -13.91 -10.00 -16.31
CA GLU A 83 -13.76 -10.32 -17.73
C GLU A 83 -12.52 -9.65 -18.33
N ARG A 84 -12.32 -8.36 -18.02
CA ARG A 84 -11.17 -7.58 -18.49
C ARG A 84 -9.83 -8.13 -17.99
N LEU A 85 -9.79 -8.73 -16.79
CA LEU A 85 -8.61 -9.38 -16.23
C LEU A 85 -8.35 -10.75 -16.88
N GLU A 86 -9.40 -11.53 -17.13
CA GLU A 86 -9.28 -12.87 -17.74
C GLU A 86 -8.79 -12.79 -19.19
N ASP A 87 -9.31 -11.84 -19.97
CA ASP A 87 -8.87 -11.57 -21.33
C ASP A 87 -7.54 -10.80 -21.37
N GLY A 88 -7.11 -10.28 -20.21
CA GLY A 88 -5.92 -9.45 -19.96
C GLY A 88 -5.89 -8.13 -20.72
N ARG A 89 -7.07 -7.55 -20.94
CA ARG A 89 -7.20 -6.12 -21.24
C ARG A 89 -6.71 -5.26 -20.07
N LEU A 90 -6.79 -5.81 -18.85
CA LEU A 90 -6.27 -5.23 -17.61
C LEU A 90 -5.33 -6.19 -16.88
N THR A 91 -4.40 -5.61 -16.12
CA THR A 91 -3.41 -6.33 -15.30
C THR A 91 -3.58 -6.05 -13.81
N LEU A 92 -3.10 -6.96 -12.94
CA LEU A 92 -3.11 -6.76 -11.49
C LEU A 92 -2.42 -5.44 -11.06
N THR A 93 -1.38 -5.03 -11.77
CA THR A 93 -0.66 -3.79 -11.50
C THR A 93 -1.54 -2.57 -11.72
N GLN A 94 -2.28 -2.53 -12.84
CA GLN A 94 -3.21 -1.43 -13.13
C GLN A 94 -4.35 -1.35 -12.10
N LEU A 95 -4.95 -2.50 -11.76
CA LEU A 95 -5.98 -2.56 -10.71
C LEU A 95 -5.47 -2.06 -9.36
N THR A 96 -4.22 -2.37 -9.03
CA THR A 96 -3.58 -1.89 -7.81
C THR A 96 -3.36 -0.37 -7.84
N GLN A 97 -2.95 0.19 -8.98
CA GLN A 97 -2.79 1.64 -9.16
C GLN A 97 -4.13 2.38 -9.02
N VAL A 98 -5.19 1.88 -9.66
CA VAL A 98 -6.56 2.41 -9.53
C VAL A 98 -6.99 2.38 -8.05
N GLN A 99 -6.85 1.22 -7.39
CA GLN A 99 -7.24 1.06 -6.00
C GLN A 99 -6.44 1.97 -5.04
N SER A 100 -5.17 2.26 -5.36
CA SER A 100 -4.33 3.20 -4.61
C SER A 100 -4.77 4.64 -4.82
N ALA A 101 -5.01 5.06 -6.06
CA ALA A 101 -5.48 6.40 -6.39
C ALA A 101 -6.82 6.71 -5.71
N LEU A 102 -7.78 5.78 -5.78
CA LEU A 102 -9.06 5.87 -5.07
C LEU A 102 -8.89 6.05 -3.56
N ARG A 103 -7.96 5.31 -2.93
CA ARG A 103 -7.71 5.43 -1.49
C ARG A 103 -7.09 6.78 -1.13
N GLN A 104 -6.21 7.31 -1.98
CA GLN A 104 -5.62 8.63 -1.79
C GLN A 104 -6.70 9.72 -1.91
N GLU A 105 -7.59 9.59 -2.88
CA GLU A 105 -8.66 10.57 -3.10
C GLU A 105 -9.65 10.61 -1.94
N ILE A 106 -10.14 9.45 -1.49
CA ILE A 106 -11.03 9.34 -0.32
C ILE A 106 -10.39 10.00 0.92
N ARG A 107 -9.07 9.87 1.10
CA ARG A 107 -8.36 10.50 2.23
C ARG A 107 -8.25 12.01 2.10
N LYS A 108 -8.15 12.53 0.88
CA LYS A 108 -8.00 13.97 0.62
C LYS A 108 -9.34 14.70 0.68
N THR A 109 -10.35 14.21 -0.02
CA THR A 109 -11.65 14.87 -0.16
C THR A 109 -12.63 14.49 0.94
N GLY A 110 -12.39 13.37 1.63
CA GLY A 110 -13.35 12.80 2.57
C GLY A 110 -14.60 12.23 1.88
N GLU A 111 -14.62 12.16 0.54
CA GLU A 111 -15.75 11.64 -0.20
C GLU A 111 -16.02 10.17 0.08
N ASP A 112 -17.31 9.83 0.10
CA ASP A 112 -17.75 8.46 0.32
C ASP A 112 -17.30 7.54 -0.81
N SER A 113 -16.83 6.35 -0.41
CA SER A 113 -16.41 5.28 -1.34
C SER A 113 -17.48 4.87 -2.35
N LYS A 114 -18.74 5.23 -2.15
CA LYS A 114 -19.85 4.97 -3.10
C LYS A 114 -19.83 5.95 -4.29
N SER A 115 -19.54 7.23 -4.06
CA SER A 115 -19.50 8.23 -5.13
C SER A 115 -18.42 7.89 -6.15
N LEU A 116 -17.21 7.60 -5.67
CA LEU A 116 -16.07 7.24 -6.52
C LEU A 116 -16.25 5.89 -7.23
N SER A 117 -17.06 4.98 -6.72
CA SER A 117 -17.32 3.69 -7.37
C SER A 117 -18.02 3.83 -8.72
N ALA A 118 -18.79 4.90 -8.93
CA ALA A 118 -19.43 5.20 -10.21
C ALA A 118 -18.44 5.65 -11.30
N ILE A 119 -17.29 6.20 -10.90
CA ILE A 119 -16.24 6.69 -11.82
C ILE A 119 -15.30 5.55 -12.23
N VAL A 120 -15.17 4.51 -11.40
CA VAL A 120 -14.26 3.38 -11.62
C VAL A 120 -14.45 2.73 -12.99
N PRO A 121 -15.65 2.35 -13.46
CA PRO A 121 -15.84 1.72 -14.77
C PRO A 121 -15.27 2.56 -15.93
N LYS A 122 -15.52 3.87 -15.91
CA LYS A 122 -15.01 4.81 -16.93
C LYS A 122 -13.48 4.90 -16.91
N ILE A 123 -12.88 4.89 -15.72
CA ILE A 123 -11.40 4.87 -15.59
C ILE A 123 -10.85 3.55 -16.13
N LEU A 124 -11.50 2.42 -15.81
CA LEU A 124 -11.07 1.10 -16.26
C LEU A 124 -11.05 1.01 -17.80
N GLU A 125 -12.07 1.55 -18.47
CA GLU A 125 -12.12 1.61 -19.95
C GLU A 125 -10.96 2.43 -20.51
N LYS A 126 -10.67 3.59 -19.91
CA LYS A 126 -9.57 4.46 -20.37
C LYS A 126 -8.19 3.83 -20.19
N ILE A 127 -8.02 2.82 -19.34
CA ILE A 127 -6.71 2.21 -19.05
C ILE A 127 -6.53 0.83 -19.69
N GLU A 128 -7.52 0.30 -20.41
CA GLU A 128 -7.37 -0.96 -21.14
C GLU A 128 -6.21 -0.86 -22.14
N HIS A 129 -5.42 -1.93 -22.22
CA HIS A 129 -4.26 -2.05 -23.13
C HIS A 129 -3.15 -1.00 -22.93
N LYS A 130 -3.24 -0.14 -21.91
CA LYS A 130 -2.22 0.85 -21.60
C LYS A 130 -1.09 0.24 -20.78
N SER A 131 0.12 0.76 -20.99
CA SER A 131 1.26 0.46 -20.13
C SER A 131 1.05 0.98 -18.69
N SER A 132 1.86 0.50 -17.75
CA SER A 132 1.89 0.99 -16.37
C SER A 132 2.16 2.51 -16.30
N PHE A 133 2.97 3.03 -17.23
CA PHE A 133 3.28 4.46 -17.31
C PHE A 133 2.05 5.28 -17.76
N GLU A 134 1.41 4.87 -18.86
CA GLU A 134 0.23 5.56 -19.38
C GLU A 134 -0.99 5.43 -18.45
N THR A 135 -1.08 4.32 -17.71
CA THR A 135 -2.09 4.12 -16.67
C THR A 135 -1.88 5.15 -15.55
N LYS A 136 -0.66 5.32 -15.04
CA LYS A 136 -0.34 6.36 -14.05
C LYS A 136 -0.68 7.76 -14.56
N LYS A 137 -0.34 8.06 -15.82
CA LYS A 137 -0.69 9.35 -16.45
C LYS A 137 -2.20 9.57 -16.49
N THR A 138 -2.95 8.57 -16.95
CA THR A 138 -4.42 8.63 -17.03
C THR A 138 -5.01 8.85 -15.64
N LEU A 139 -4.57 8.09 -14.63
CA LEU A 139 -5.02 8.27 -13.25
C LEU A 139 -4.68 9.66 -12.70
N ALA A 140 -3.47 10.19 -12.97
CA ALA A 140 -3.11 11.53 -12.53
C ALA A 140 -4.04 12.61 -13.11
N GLN A 141 -4.48 12.44 -14.36
CA GLN A 141 -5.46 13.32 -15.00
C GLN A 141 -6.86 13.18 -14.39
N GLU A 142 -7.37 11.96 -14.25
CA GLU A 142 -8.73 11.74 -13.72
C GLU A 142 -8.88 12.18 -12.26
N PHE A 143 -7.82 12.05 -11.45
CA PHE A 143 -7.80 12.47 -10.05
C PHE A 143 -7.22 13.87 -9.83
N ASN A 144 -6.97 14.65 -10.90
CA ASN A 144 -6.39 16.00 -10.83
C ASN A 144 -5.20 16.11 -9.86
N LEU A 145 -4.29 15.13 -9.92
CA LEU A 145 -3.15 15.10 -9.00
C LEU A 145 -2.25 16.31 -9.27
N PRO A 146 -1.76 16.99 -8.22
CA PRO A 146 -0.90 18.14 -8.39
C PRO A 146 0.40 17.70 -9.08
N ILE A 147 0.83 18.49 -10.06
CA ILE A 147 2.12 18.29 -10.71
C ILE A 147 3.21 18.57 -9.67
N ALA A 148 4.07 17.60 -9.41
CA ALA A 148 5.26 17.83 -8.60
C ALA A 148 6.21 18.72 -9.41
N THR A 149 6.55 19.90 -8.88
CA THR A 149 7.42 20.86 -9.57
C THR A 149 8.78 21.01 -8.88
N SER A 150 8.98 20.36 -7.73
CA SER A 150 10.21 20.49 -6.95
C SER A 150 11.32 19.59 -7.48
N GLU A 151 12.48 20.17 -7.72
CA GLU A 151 13.72 19.42 -7.92
C GLU A 151 14.23 18.93 -6.56
N THR A 152 14.62 17.67 -6.49
CA THR A 152 15.15 17.07 -5.27
C THR A 152 16.56 16.54 -5.52
N VAL A 153 17.50 17.02 -4.71
CA VAL A 153 18.90 16.57 -4.71
C VAL A 153 19.17 15.92 -3.37
N THR A 154 19.42 14.62 -3.37
CA THR A 154 19.62 13.83 -2.15
C THR A 154 21.01 13.21 -2.14
N PRO A 155 21.85 13.51 -1.13
CA PRO A 155 23.13 12.83 -0.96
C PRO A 155 22.92 11.38 -0.53
N GLN A 156 23.79 10.48 -0.96
CA GLN A 156 23.78 9.06 -0.64
C GLN A 156 25.00 8.68 0.23
N ARG A 157 25.01 7.42 0.69
CA ARG A 157 26.02 6.90 1.63
C ARG A 157 27.45 6.98 1.08
N ASP A 158 27.59 6.78 -0.22
CA ASP A 158 28.87 6.69 -0.95
C ASP A 158 29.25 8.04 -1.61
N ASP A 159 28.74 9.15 -1.07
CA ASP A 159 28.88 10.51 -1.61
C ASP A 159 28.27 10.71 -3.02
N SER A 160 27.61 9.68 -3.57
CA SER A 160 26.82 9.84 -4.79
C SER A 160 25.59 10.69 -4.53
N VAL A 161 25.08 11.35 -5.57
CA VAL A 161 23.94 12.25 -5.47
C VAL A 161 22.81 11.73 -6.35
N ARG A 162 21.61 11.62 -5.79
CA ARG A 162 20.39 11.34 -6.54
C ARG A 162 19.70 12.65 -6.88
N LEU A 163 19.54 12.90 -8.17
CA LEU A 163 18.82 14.02 -8.73
C LEU A 163 17.45 13.55 -9.24
N GLU A 164 16.38 14.15 -8.73
CA GLU A 164 15.01 13.98 -9.22
C GLU A 164 14.52 15.32 -9.78
N VAL A 165 14.15 15.33 -11.06
CA VAL A 165 13.67 16.52 -11.79
C VAL A 165 12.36 16.20 -12.48
N THR A 166 11.51 17.22 -12.65
CA THR A 166 10.28 17.11 -13.44
C THR A 166 10.47 17.80 -14.78
N LEU A 167 10.35 17.03 -15.85
CA LEU A 167 10.53 17.50 -17.22
C LEU A 167 9.20 17.63 -17.94
N SER A 168 9.06 18.67 -18.76
CA SER A 168 7.98 18.74 -19.76
C SER A 168 8.17 17.66 -20.83
N THR A 169 7.11 17.36 -21.59
CA THR A 169 7.18 16.40 -22.69
C THR A 169 8.18 16.83 -23.77
N GLU A 170 8.30 18.14 -24.02
CA GLU A 170 9.25 18.69 -24.99
C GLU A 170 10.69 18.60 -24.49
N GLN A 171 10.92 18.87 -23.20
CA GLN A 171 12.23 18.73 -22.58
C GLN A 171 12.71 17.28 -22.61
N LEU A 172 11.85 16.32 -22.25
CA LEU A 172 12.22 14.89 -22.28
C LEU A 172 12.53 14.43 -23.71
N LYS A 173 11.70 14.79 -24.70
CA LYS A 173 11.95 14.45 -26.12
C LYS A 173 13.28 15.01 -26.62
N THR A 174 13.62 16.23 -26.20
CA THR A 174 14.91 16.85 -26.57
C THR A 174 16.08 16.05 -25.99
N LEU A 175 15.97 15.61 -24.73
CA LEU A 175 16.98 14.77 -24.09
C LEU A 175 17.05 13.36 -24.68
N GLU A 176 15.92 12.74 -25.02
CA GLU A 176 15.87 11.45 -25.73
C GLU A 176 16.54 11.56 -27.11
N THR A 177 16.25 12.62 -27.86
CA THR A 177 16.89 12.87 -29.16
C THR A 177 18.41 13.03 -29.01
N ALA A 178 18.85 13.79 -28.00
CA ALA A 178 20.28 13.95 -27.71
C ALA A 178 20.93 12.61 -27.33
N ARG A 179 20.27 11.80 -26.49
CA ARG A 179 20.73 10.46 -26.11
C ARG A 179 20.90 9.56 -27.33
N ASP A 180 19.90 9.52 -28.19
CA ASP A 180 19.86 8.63 -29.34
C ASP A 180 20.94 9.02 -30.38
N LEU A 181 21.16 10.33 -30.61
CA LEU A 181 22.26 10.83 -31.45
C LEU A 181 23.65 10.52 -30.86
N MET A 182 23.75 10.43 -29.54
CA MET A 182 24.99 10.13 -28.82
C MET A 182 25.15 8.65 -28.47
N SER A 183 24.28 7.75 -28.96
CA SER A 183 24.29 6.32 -28.65
C SER A 183 25.62 5.61 -28.94
N HIS A 184 26.40 6.10 -29.91
CA HIS A 184 27.74 5.60 -30.21
C HIS A 184 28.80 5.99 -29.16
N VAL A 185 28.60 7.12 -28.47
CA VAL A 185 29.44 7.59 -27.36
C VAL A 185 28.94 7.06 -26.01
N LEU A 186 27.62 6.84 -25.90
CA LEU A 186 26.92 6.34 -24.71
C LEU A 186 26.17 5.04 -25.03
N PRO A 187 26.87 3.88 -25.09
CA PRO A 187 26.24 2.60 -25.41
C PRO A 187 25.12 2.21 -24.43
N ASP A 188 25.29 2.57 -23.15
CA ASP A 188 24.34 2.25 -22.09
C ASP A 188 23.19 3.28 -21.97
N GLY A 189 23.29 4.42 -22.65
CA GLY A 189 22.24 5.46 -22.65
C GLY A 189 21.93 6.06 -21.27
N ASN A 190 22.90 6.06 -20.35
CA ASN A 190 22.73 6.55 -18.99
C ASN A 190 22.48 8.07 -18.95
N TRP A 191 21.37 8.48 -18.31
CA TRP A 191 20.99 9.89 -18.18
C TRP A 191 22.04 10.74 -17.46
N ALA A 192 22.70 10.21 -16.44
CA ALA A 192 23.72 10.96 -15.70
C ALA A 192 24.90 11.32 -16.61
N GLU A 193 25.39 10.34 -17.37
CA GLU A 193 26.50 10.54 -18.31
C GLU A 193 26.12 11.47 -19.47
N LEU A 194 24.91 11.32 -20.02
CA LEU A 194 24.39 12.24 -21.03
C LEU A 194 24.40 13.69 -20.53
N LEU A 195 23.84 13.94 -19.35
CA LEU A 195 23.78 15.27 -18.77
C LEU A 195 25.18 15.82 -18.49
N THR A 196 26.11 14.99 -18.01
CA THR A 196 27.51 15.37 -17.79
C THR A 196 28.20 15.75 -19.10
N LEU A 197 28.06 14.96 -20.18
CA LEU A 197 28.68 15.26 -21.47
C LEU A 197 28.12 16.54 -22.10
N LEU A 198 26.79 16.73 -22.03
CA LEU A 198 26.15 17.95 -22.50
C LEU A 198 26.65 19.18 -21.72
N ALA A 199 26.76 19.07 -20.39
CA ALA A 199 27.29 20.12 -19.54
C ALA A 199 28.77 20.42 -19.84
N GLN A 200 29.61 19.38 -20.00
CA GLN A 200 31.03 19.54 -20.32
C GLN A 200 31.23 20.25 -21.65
N LYS A 201 30.48 19.88 -22.70
CA LYS A 201 30.53 20.55 -24.00
C LYS A 201 30.15 22.03 -23.90
N GLN A 202 29.15 22.36 -23.09
CA GLN A 202 28.74 23.74 -22.86
C GLN A 202 29.78 24.53 -22.05
N ILE A 203 30.38 23.91 -21.03
CA ILE A 203 31.46 24.50 -20.22
C ILE A 203 32.69 24.79 -21.10
N GLN A 204 33.12 23.82 -21.92
CA GLN A 204 34.24 23.97 -22.86
C GLN A 204 33.98 25.10 -23.87
N LYS A 205 32.75 25.20 -24.38
CA LYS A 205 32.37 26.28 -25.30
C LYS A 205 32.46 27.68 -24.66
N ILE A 206 32.16 27.81 -23.37
CA ILE A 206 32.16 29.10 -22.67
C ILE A 206 33.57 29.47 -22.16
N LEU A 207 34.30 28.53 -21.56
CA LEU A 207 35.57 28.80 -20.88
C LEU A 207 36.81 28.57 -21.77
N GLY A 208 36.67 27.88 -22.91
CA GLY A 208 37.81 27.44 -23.72
C GLY A 208 38.46 26.15 -23.19
N GLU A 209 39.35 25.55 -23.98
CA GLU A 209 39.95 24.22 -23.70
C GLU A 209 40.86 24.20 -22.45
N GLU A 210 41.65 25.26 -22.24
CA GLU A 210 42.61 25.31 -21.13
C GLU A 210 41.92 25.39 -19.75
N GLU A 211 40.87 26.20 -19.64
CA GLU A 211 40.12 26.39 -18.38
C GLU A 211 39.13 25.24 -18.12
N SER A 212 38.52 24.66 -19.16
CA SER A 212 37.54 23.57 -19.03
C SER A 212 38.16 22.23 -18.60
N SER A 213 39.46 22.04 -18.84
CA SER A 213 40.22 20.85 -18.41
C SER A 213 40.17 20.61 -16.89
N LYS A 214 39.92 21.66 -16.09
CA LYS A 214 39.73 21.58 -14.63
C LYS A 214 38.42 20.89 -14.22
N PHE A 215 37.45 20.77 -15.14
CA PHE A 215 36.12 20.21 -14.92
C PHE A 215 35.92 18.84 -15.59
N ASN A 216 36.97 18.26 -16.17
CA ASN A 216 36.93 16.91 -16.72
C ASN A 216 36.80 15.88 -15.59
N ILE A 217 35.57 15.48 -15.30
CA ILE A 217 35.25 14.44 -14.34
C ILE A 217 35.65 13.09 -14.94
N ARG A 218 36.56 12.35 -14.29
CA ARG A 218 36.81 10.94 -14.62
C ARG A 218 35.52 10.14 -14.35
N PRO A 219 35.13 9.19 -15.21
CA PRO A 219 33.91 8.42 -15.00
C PRO A 219 34.01 7.69 -13.65
N VAL A 220 33.19 8.11 -12.70
CA VAL A 220 33.00 7.39 -11.44
C VAL A 220 32.13 6.19 -11.81
N THR A 221 32.74 5.01 -11.88
CA THR A 221 32.00 3.75 -11.95
C THR A 221 31.19 3.63 -10.68
N LEU A 222 29.88 3.89 -10.78
CA LEU A 222 28.92 3.57 -9.73
C LEU A 222 29.04 2.06 -9.47
N ASN A 223 29.56 1.68 -8.31
CA ASN A 223 29.56 0.29 -7.88
C ASN A 223 28.10 -0.16 -7.78
N LYS A 224 27.64 -0.95 -8.76
CA LYS A 224 26.37 -1.68 -8.70
C LYS A 224 26.48 -2.76 -7.62
N GLU A 225 26.51 -2.37 -6.36
CA GLU A 225 26.20 -3.28 -5.27
C GLU A 225 24.72 -3.65 -5.41
N GLN A 226 24.47 -4.93 -5.68
CA GLN A 226 23.13 -5.51 -5.70
C GLN A 226 22.48 -5.22 -4.34
N GLY A 227 21.47 -4.35 -4.36
CA GLY A 227 20.85 -3.86 -3.14
C GLY A 227 20.32 -4.99 -2.25
N PRO A 228 20.49 -4.92 -0.92
CA PRO A 228 19.79 -5.80 -0.02
C PRO A 228 18.28 -5.56 -0.15
N LYS A 229 17.54 -6.67 -0.13
CA LYS A 229 16.07 -6.76 -0.22
C LYS A 229 15.40 -5.74 0.71
N ASN A 230 14.39 -5.05 0.17
CA ASN A 230 13.50 -4.11 0.84
C ASN A 230 13.24 -4.46 2.31
N THR A 231 13.85 -3.70 3.22
CA THR A 231 13.34 -3.52 4.58
C THR A 231 12.85 -2.08 4.69
N PHE A 232 11.55 -1.87 4.48
CA PHE A 232 10.91 -0.61 4.80
C PHE A 232 10.86 -0.45 6.33
N LYS A 233 11.77 0.36 6.87
CA LYS A 233 11.59 1.01 8.18
C LYS A 233 10.92 2.37 7.92
N ASN A 234 9.70 2.54 8.43
CA ASN A 234 9.04 3.85 8.48
C ASN A 234 9.65 4.69 9.62
N PRO A 235 9.97 5.97 9.39
CA PRO A 235 10.27 6.92 10.47
C PRO A 235 8.97 7.39 11.13
N SER A 236 8.98 7.31 12.45
CA SER A 236 8.15 8.08 13.37
C SER A 236 8.51 9.56 13.30
N THR A 237 7.52 10.44 13.13
CA THR A 237 7.65 11.85 13.49
C THR A 237 6.59 12.25 14.49
N GLU A 238 7.12 12.70 15.62
CA GLU A 238 6.46 13.28 16.77
C GLU A 238 5.76 14.58 16.37
N THR A 239 4.52 14.76 16.82
CA THR A 239 3.95 16.10 17.03
C THR A 239 3.16 16.07 18.32
N LYS A 240 3.68 16.77 19.33
CA LYS A 240 3.04 17.07 20.61
C LYS A 240 1.83 17.99 20.36
N PRO A 241 0.63 17.73 20.91
CA PRO A 241 -0.42 18.74 20.94
C PRO A 241 -0.21 19.67 22.15
N LEU A 242 -0.25 20.97 21.88
CA LEU A 242 -0.39 22.01 22.90
C LEU A 242 -1.75 21.90 23.60
N ARG A 243 -1.67 22.08 24.92
CA ARG A 243 -2.76 22.09 25.90
C ARG A 243 -3.61 23.35 25.76
N THR A 244 -4.93 23.20 25.65
CA THR A 244 -5.90 24.26 26.01
C THR A 244 -6.99 23.65 26.89
N GLU A 245 -7.27 24.32 28.02
CA GLU A 245 -8.22 23.89 29.04
C GLU A 245 -9.66 24.28 28.68
N PRO A 246 -10.68 23.57 29.21
CA PRO A 246 -12.08 23.75 28.82
C PRO A 246 -12.78 24.85 29.63
N LYS A 247 -13.56 25.70 28.96
CA LYS A 247 -14.55 26.58 29.61
C LYS A 247 -15.88 25.83 29.83
N LYS A 248 -16.35 25.90 31.08
CA LYS A 248 -17.60 25.37 31.61
C LYS A 248 -18.80 26.21 31.16
N THR A 249 -19.94 25.57 30.90
CA THR A 249 -21.28 26.08 31.23
C THR A 249 -22.24 24.90 31.45
N GLY A 250 -22.94 24.89 32.60
CA GLY A 250 -24.13 24.06 32.86
C GLY A 250 -25.32 24.58 32.05
N THR A 251 -26.53 24.03 32.03
CA THR A 251 -27.29 23.09 32.88
C THR A 251 -28.56 22.80 32.04
N LYS A 252 -29.20 21.64 32.02
CA LYS A 252 -30.34 21.26 32.89
C LYS A 252 -30.85 19.88 32.47
N LYS A 253 -31.31 19.11 33.47
CA LYS A 253 -31.97 17.81 33.36
C LYS A 253 -33.35 17.92 32.67
N SER A 254 -33.73 16.90 31.92
CA SER A 254 -35.09 16.36 31.96
C SER A 254 -35.04 14.83 32.11
N MET A 255 -35.99 14.32 32.89
CA MET A 255 -36.14 12.93 33.31
C MET A 255 -37.20 12.26 32.43
N GLN A 256 -36.85 11.11 31.85
CA GLN A 256 -37.69 9.96 31.42
C GLN A 256 -36.88 9.24 30.31
N SER A 257 -36.53 7.97 30.31
CA SER A 257 -37.11 6.80 30.97
C SER A 257 -36.13 5.61 30.94
N PHE A 258 -36.25 4.78 31.98
CA PHE A 258 -35.84 3.40 32.23
C PHE A 258 -35.26 2.53 31.09
N LEU A 259 -33.92 2.47 31.01
CA LEU A 259 -33.13 1.23 30.94
C LEU A 259 -31.83 1.54 31.71
N VAL A 260 -31.43 0.69 32.66
CA VAL A 260 -30.21 0.91 33.46
C VAL A 260 -28.99 0.71 32.56
N ALA A 261 -28.66 1.74 31.78
CA ALA A 261 -27.37 1.89 31.14
C ALA A 261 -26.36 2.16 32.25
N GLN A 262 -25.68 1.11 32.72
CA GLN A 262 -24.49 1.28 33.54
C GLN A 262 -23.58 2.31 32.84
N LYS A 263 -23.42 3.49 33.47
CA LYS A 263 -22.46 4.50 33.02
C LYS A 263 -21.14 3.79 32.76
N ARG A 264 -20.66 3.82 31.51
CA ARG A 264 -19.36 3.23 31.14
C ARG A 264 -18.29 3.87 32.02
N GLY A 265 -17.88 3.16 33.07
CA GLY A 265 -16.78 3.59 33.92
C GLY A 265 -15.51 3.62 33.07
N HIS A 266 -14.73 4.70 33.17
CA HIS A 266 -13.44 4.77 32.50
C HIS A 266 -12.47 3.75 33.14
N ILE A 267 -11.85 2.89 32.34
CA ILE A 267 -10.80 1.97 32.83
C ILE A 267 -9.62 2.81 33.32
N LYS A 268 -9.25 2.69 34.60
CA LYS A 268 -8.16 3.46 35.22
C LYS A 268 -6.86 3.31 34.42
N VAL A 269 -6.12 4.41 34.27
CA VAL A 269 -4.85 4.45 33.52
C VAL A 269 -3.83 3.45 34.10
N THR A 270 -3.81 3.27 35.42
CA THR A 270 -2.97 2.28 36.10
C THR A 270 -3.30 0.85 35.70
N SER A 271 -4.59 0.51 35.57
CA SER A 271 -5.05 -0.80 35.08
C SER A 271 -4.66 -1.04 33.61
N LYS A 272 -4.81 -0.01 32.76
CA LYS A 272 -4.38 -0.07 31.35
C LYS A 272 -2.87 -0.35 31.21
N ARG A 273 -2.04 0.34 31.99
CA ARG A 273 -0.58 0.14 31.99
C ARG A 273 -0.19 -1.27 32.46
N LYS A 274 -0.79 -1.75 33.56
CA LYS A 274 -0.54 -3.11 34.07
C LYS A 274 -0.94 -4.18 33.06
N LEU A 275 -2.08 -4.02 32.40
CA LEU A 275 -2.57 -4.96 31.40
C LEU A 275 -1.65 -5.03 30.16
N LEU A 276 -1.18 -3.88 29.67
CA LEU A 276 -0.21 -3.84 28.55
C LEU A 276 1.11 -4.52 28.91
N LEU A 277 1.58 -4.35 30.15
CA LEU A 277 2.81 -4.97 30.62
C LEU A 277 2.65 -6.49 30.74
N SER A 278 1.54 -6.98 31.30
CA SER A 278 1.26 -8.42 31.40
C SER A 278 1.07 -9.08 30.03
N ALA A 279 0.49 -8.34 29.07
CA ALA A 279 0.32 -8.78 27.69
C ALA A 279 1.61 -8.74 26.86
N GLY A 280 2.76 -8.35 27.41
CA GLY A 280 4.01 -8.22 26.65
C GLY A 280 3.93 -7.21 25.50
N TYR A 281 3.04 -6.21 25.61
CA TYR A 281 2.72 -5.24 24.55
C TYR A 281 2.31 -5.91 23.22
N CYS A 282 1.58 -7.03 23.26
CA CYS A 282 1.04 -7.68 22.08
C CYS A 282 -0.40 -8.16 22.28
N CYS A 283 -1.04 -8.55 21.17
CA CYS A 283 -2.39 -9.11 21.16
C CYS A 283 -2.41 -10.49 21.84
N GLU A 284 -3.27 -10.64 22.86
CA GLU A 284 -3.44 -11.85 23.67
C GLU A 284 -4.45 -12.84 23.07
N TYR A 285 -4.95 -12.60 21.85
CA TYR A 285 -5.86 -13.53 21.19
C TYR A 285 -5.18 -14.87 20.94
N GLU A 286 -5.86 -15.94 21.36
CA GLU A 286 -5.50 -17.33 21.11
C GLU A 286 -6.62 -18.02 20.34
N HIS A 287 -6.25 -18.67 19.25
CA HIS A 287 -7.20 -19.35 18.39
C HIS A 287 -7.79 -20.59 19.09
N PRO A 288 -9.13 -20.74 19.21
CA PRO A 288 -9.75 -21.79 20.04
C PRO A 288 -9.42 -23.24 19.68
N ILE A 289 -9.15 -23.52 18.40
CA ILE A 289 -8.88 -24.88 17.91
C ILE A 289 -7.37 -25.14 17.77
N SER A 290 -6.65 -24.30 17.03
CA SER A 290 -5.20 -24.45 16.79
C SER A 290 -4.29 -23.99 17.94
N GLY A 291 -4.79 -23.24 18.93
CA GLY A 291 -3.96 -22.63 20.00
C GLY A 291 -2.99 -21.55 19.50
N ALA A 292 -3.09 -21.14 18.22
CA ALA A 292 -2.20 -20.15 17.64
C ALA A 292 -2.43 -18.77 18.28
N LYS A 293 -1.35 -18.15 18.78
CA LYS A 293 -1.38 -16.79 19.36
C LYS A 293 -1.12 -15.74 18.29
N CYS A 294 -1.91 -14.65 18.33
CA CYS A 294 -1.78 -13.55 17.36
C CYS A 294 -0.45 -12.78 17.52
N GLY A 295 -0.13 -12.29 18.72
CA GLY A 295 1.13 -11.60 19.01
C GLY A 295 1.35 -10.26 18.29
N SER A 296 0.36 -9.71 17.56
CA SER A 296 0.48 -8.41 16.89
C SER A 296 0.71 -7.28 17.90
N LYS A 297 1.64 -6.36 17.62
CA LYS A 297 1.94 -5.17 18.44
C LYS A 297 1.26 -3.89 17.92
N PHE A 298 0.47 -4.00 16.85
CA PHE A 298 -0.09 -2.86 16.14
C PHE A 298 -1.56 -2.60 16.54
N GLN A 299 -1.92 -1.32 16.74
CA GLN A 299 -3.27 -0.86 17.12
C GLN A 299 -3.91 -1.69 18.25
N LEU A 300 -3.20 -1.81 19.38
CA LEU A 300 -3.70 -2.49 20.58
C LEU A 300 -4.87 -1.73 21.22
N GLN A 301 -5.85 -2.48 21.69
CA GLN A 301 -7.10 -2.01 22.30
C GLN A 301 -7.39 -2.83 23.57
N PHE A 302 -8.07 -2.19 24.52
CA PHE A 302 -8.52 -2.85 25.75
C PHE A 302 -9.91 -3.43 25.49
N ASP A 303 -9.99 -4.75 25.43
CA ASP A 303 -11.22 -5.50 25.24
C ASP A 303 -11.73 -6.06 26.57
N HIS A 304 -13.05 -6.17 26.70
CA HIS A 304 -13.70 -6.81 27.83
C HIS A 304 -14.05 -8.25 27.45
N ILE A 305 -13.50 -9.24 28.15
CA ILE A 305 -13.77 -10.68 27.90
C ILE A 305 -15.27 -10.96 27.90
N ARG A 306 -15.99 -10.40 28.89
CA ARG A 306 -17.43 -10.19 28.84
C ARG A 306 -17.69 -8.71 28.60
N PRO A 307 -18.27 -8.31 27.44
CA PRO A 307 -18.59 -6.92 27.14
C PRO A 307 -19.47 -6.27 28.21
N ILE A 308 -19.26 -4.97 28.45
CA ILE A 308 -20.09 -4.19 29.41
C ILE A 308 -21.58 -4.28 29.04
N ALA A 309 -21.92 -4.27 27.74
CA ALA A 309 -23.29 -4.39 27.26
C ALA A 309 -23.98 -5.71 27.67
N LEU A 310 -23.19 -6.73 28.00
CA LEU A 310 -23.66 -8.04 28.46
C LEU A 310 -23.45 -8.24 29.97
N GLY A 311 -23.20 -7.15 30.73
CA GLY A 311 -22.98 -7.20 32.18
C GLY A 311 -21.51 -7.39 32.60
N GLY A 312 -20.55 -7.09 31.72
CA GLY A 312 -19.13 -7.09 32.03
C GLY A 312 -18.68 -6.00 32.99
N SER A 313 -17.65 -6.29 33.80
CA SER A 313 -17.02 -5.31 34.72
C SER A 313 -15.70 -4.76 34.18
N ASN A 314 -15.22 -3.67 34.77
CA ASN A 314 -13.89 -3.09 34.50
C ASN A 314 -12.78 -3.71 35.38
N GLU A 315 -13.04 -4.84 36.02
CA GLU A 315 -12.03 -5.54 36.81
C GLU A 315 -10.94 -6.11 35.91
N GLN A 316 -9.70 -6.14 36.40
CA GLN A 316 -8.54 -6.61 35.64
C GLN A 316 -8.76 -8.00 35.02
N LYS A 317 -9.45 -8.89 35.73
CA LYS A 317 -9.76 -10.27 35.29
C LYS A 317 -10.71 -10.33 34.08
N ASN A 318 -11.46 -9.26 33.81
CA ASN A 318 -12.38 -9.16 32.68
C ASN A 318 -11.80 -8.34 31.53
N LEU A 319 -10.53 -7.92 31.62
CA LEU A 319 -9.86 -7.13 30.59
C LEU A 319 -8.77 -7.95 29.91
N ARG A 320 -8.60 -7.75 28.60
CA ARG A 320 -7.48 -8.27 27.81
C ARG A 320 -7.03 -7.27 26.76
N VAL A 321 -5.82 -7.43 26.23
CA VAL A 321 -5.26 -6.62 25.15
C VAL A 321 -5.44 -7.34 23.83
N LEU A 322 -6.19 -6.75 22.91
CA LEU A 322 -6.37 -7.26 21.56
C LEU A 322 -5.94 -6.23 20.52
N CYS A 323 -5.42 -6.65 19.37
CA CYS A 323 -5.32 -5.73 18.23
C CYS A 323 -6.73 -5.37 17.74
N ARG A 324 -6.86 -4.23 17.04
CA ARG A 324 -8.14 -3.76 16.49
C ARG A 324 -8.91 -4.86 15.74
N THR A 325 -8.22 -5.69 14.95
CA THR A 325 -8.85 -6.78 14.18
C THR A 325 -9.50 -7.82 15.10
N HIS A 326 -8.78 -8.30 16.12
CA HIS A 326 -9.29 -9.34 17.02
C HIS A 326 -10.34 -8.80 17.98
N ASN A 327 -10.22 -7.56 18.46
CA ASN A 327 -11.26 -6.91 19.25
C ASN A 327 -12.59 -6.86 18.45
N LEU A 328 -12.51 -6.45 17.18
CA LEU A 328 -13.68 -6.42 16.31
C LEU A 328 -14.23 -7.82 15.99
N SER A 329 -13.35 -8.82 15.86
CA SER A 329 -13.74 -10.23 15.66
C SER A 329 -14.53 -10.76 16.86
N GLU A 330 -14.02 -10.54 18.07
CA GLU A 330 -14.64 -10.99 19.32
C GLU A 330 -15.97 -10.28 19.59
N ALA A 331 -16.05 -8.98 19.33
CA ALA A 331 -17.32 -8.25 19.38
C ALA A 331 -18.35 -8.86 18.41
N SER A 332 -17.94 -9.19 17.19
CA SER A 332 -18.82 -9.80 16.18
C SER A 332 -19.27 -11.21 16.60
N ARG A 333 -18.36 -12.02 17.15
CA ARG A 333 -18.64 -13.36 17.70
C ARG A 333 -19.70 -13.33 18.80
N MET A 334 -19.71 -12.27 19.61
CA MET A 334 -20.67 -12.05 20.70
C MET A 334 -21.95 -11.32 20.24
N GLY A 335 -22.16 -11.15 18.93
CA GLY A 335 -23.35 -10.49 18.38
C GLY A 335 -23.39 -8.97 18.56
N LEU A 336 -22.28 -8.34 18.94
CA LEU A 336 -22.20 -6.89 19.12
C LEU A 336 -21.75 -6.19 17.84
N LYS A 337 -22.64 -5.37 17.26
CA LYS A 337 -22.27 -4.43 16.18
C LYS A 337 -21.54 -3.23 16.77
N MET A 338 -20.24 -3.13 16.54
CA MET A 338 -19.49 -1.89 16.80
C MET A 338 -19.97 -0.82 15.80
N LEU A 339 -20.62 0.24 16.29
CA LEU A 339 -20.90 1.45 15.50
C LEU A 339 -19.55 2.01 15.01
N ARG A 340 -19.46 2.28 13.71
CA ARG A 340 -18.23 2.67 13.00
C ARG A 340 -17.66 3.99 13.49
#